data_AF-U6RRA4-F1
#
_entry.id   AF-U6RRA4-F1
#
_cell.length_a   1.000
_cell.length_b   1.000
_cell.length_c   1.000
_cell.angle_alpha   90.00
_cell.angle_beta   90.00
_cell.angle_gamma   90.00
#
_symmetry.space_group_name_H-M   'P 1'
#
loop_
_entity.id
_entity.type
_entity.pdbx_description
1 polymer ?
#
loop_
_entity_poly.entity_id
_entity_poly.type
_entity_poly.pdbx_seq_one_letter_code
_entity_poly.pdbx_strand_id
1 'polypeptide(L)' 'MKKENQRARGRYVSAEKVQQMFADLGVELCLGRKRIRAARSEKSISIYVNGGTVNISFNEKGGRP' A
#
# COMPACT_ATOMS: atom_id res chain seq x y z
N MET A 1 35.53 -7.99 2.48
CA MET A 1 34.49 -7.21 1.77
C MET A 1 33.72 -8.14 0.86
N LYS A 2 32.39 -8.19 1.00
CA LYS A 2 31.43 -8.25 -0.12
C LYS A 2 30.01 -8.11 0.42
N LYS A 3 29.54 -6.85 0.47
CA LYS A 3 28.13 -6.50 0.62
C LYS A 3 27.44 -6.77 -0.73
N GLU A 4 27.35 -8.03 -1.13
CA GLU A 4 26.60 -8.42 -2.32
C GLU A 4 25.12 -8.56 -1.92
N ASN A 5 24.27 -7.75 -2.56
CA ASN A 5 22.81 -7.79 -2.51
C ASN A 5 22.11 -7.09 -1.33
N GLN A 6 22.49 -5.85 -1.03
CA GLN A 6 21.48 -4.89 -0.57
C GLN A 6 20.48 -4.68 -1.71
N ARG A 7 19.48 -5.57 -1.76
CA ARG A 7 18.37 -5.53 -2.71
C ARG A 7 17.84 -4.10 -2.73
N ALA A 8 17.67 -3.53 -3.91
CA ALA A 8 17.06 -2.21 -4.14
C ALA A 8 15.56 -2.17 -3.76
N ARG A 9 15.10 -2.99 -2.80
CA ARG A 9 13.69 -3.35 -2.54
C ARG A 9 13.23 -2.95 -1.14
N GLY A 10 13.48 -1.70 -0.78
CA GLY A 10 12.90 -1.09 0.42
C GLY A 10 13.75 -1.23 1.68
N ARG A 11 13.35 -0.49 2.71
CA ARG A 11 13.98 -0.44 4.03
C ARG A 11 13.07 -1.14 5.04
N TYR A 12 13.65 -1.86 5.99
CA TYR A 12 12.91 -2.34 7.15
C TYR A 12 12.35 -1.14 7.93
N VAL A 13 11.04 -1.14 8.11
CA VAL A 13 10.30 -0.17 8.91
C VAL A 13 9.48 -0.94 9.94
N SER A 14 9.17 -0.29 11.07
CA SER A 14 8.34 -0.92 12.09
C SER A 14 6.90 -1.12 11.57
N ALA A 15 6.20 -2.07 12.16
CA ALA A 15 4.81 -2.33 11.81
C ALA A 15 3.92 -1.11 12.08
N GLU A 16 4.17 -0.39 13.18
CA GLU A 16 3.45 0.84 13.54
C GLU A 16 3.63 1.92 12.47
N LYS A 17 4.84 2.03 11.92
CA LYS A 17 5.10 2.99 10.85
C LYS A 17 4.29 2.66 9.59
N VAL A 18 4.15 1.38 9.26
CA VAL A 18 3.32 0.93 8.13
C VAL A 18 1.84 1.18 8.40
N GLN A 19 1.36 0.93 9.62
CA GLN A 19 -0.01 1.24 10.02
C GLN A 19 -0.32 2.73 9.87
N GLN A 20 0.59 3.61 10.32
CA GLN A 20 0.43 5.05 10.17
C GLN A 20 0.37 5.47 8.70
N MET A 21 1.24 4.91 7.84
CA MET A 21 1.20 5.17 6.40
C MET A 21 -0.17 4.82 5.78
N PHE A 22 -0.79 3.71 6.19
CA PHE A 22 -2.13 3.36 5.70
C PHE A 22 -3.22 4.29 6.23
N ALA A 23 -3.12 4.74 7.49
CA ALA A 23 -4.06 5.69 8.07
C ALA A 23 -4.01 7.04 7.34
N ASP A 24 -2.80 7.59 7.16
CA ASP A 24 -2.58 8.87 6.50
C ASP A 24 -3.07 8.81 5.04
N LEU A 25 -2.71 7.75 4.30
CA LEU A 25 -3.18 7.53 2.93
C LEU A 25 -4.72 7.46 2.87
N GLY A 26 -5.36 6.79 3.83
CA GLY A 26 -6.81 6.72 3.93
C GLY A 26 -7.45 8.11 4.07
N VAL A 27 -6.90 8.95 4.96
CA VAL A 27 -7.36 10.33 5.16
C VAL A 27 -7.17 11.17 3.90
N GLU A 28 -5.99 11.15 3.30
CA GLU A 28 -5.69 11.91 2.08
C GLU A 28 -6.63 11.53 0.93
N LEU A 29 -6.88 10.23 0.74
CA LEU A 29 -7.81 9.76 -0.28
C LEU A 29 -9.26 10.13 0.04
N CYS A 30 -9.64 10.25 1.32
CA CYS A 30 -11.02 10.55 1.73
C CYS A 30 -11.34 12.03 1.94
N LEU A 31 -10.33 12.89 2.02
CA LEU A 31 -10.52 14.29 2.38
C LEU A 31 -11.47 15.01 1.41
N GLY A 32 -12.51 15.64 1.97
CA GLY A 32 -13.51 16.38 1.20
C GLY A 32 -14.47 15.53 0.38
N ARG A 33 -14.41 14.18 0.47
CA ARG A 33 -15.24 13.27 -0.32
C ARG A 33 -16.28 12.58 0.55
N LYS A 34 -17.57 12.76 0.22
CA LYS A 34 -18.67 12.03 0.88
C LYS A 34 -18.72 10.55 0.51
N ARG A 35 -18.22 10.20 -0.69
CA ARG A 35 -18.18 8.83 -1.22
C ARG A 35 -16.93 8.64 -2.04
N ILE A 36 -16.41 7.43 -2.05
CA ILE A 36 -15.26 7.03 -2.86
C ILE A 36 -15.59 5.76 -3.63
N ARG A 37 -15.20 5.75 -4.90
CA ARG A 37 -15.27 4.55 -5.71
C ARG A 37 -14.05 3.70 -5.36
N ALA A 38 -14.30 2.51 -4.83
CA ALA A 38 -13.27 1.53 -4.53
C ALA A 38 -13.78 0.12 -4.85
N ALA A 39 -12.86 -0.79 -5.14
CA ALA A 39 -13.13 -2.21 -5.33
C ALA A 39 -12.11 -3.03 -4.55
N ARG A 40 -12.56 -4.14 -3.96
CA ARG A 40 -11.69 -5.14 -3.35
C ARG A 40 -11.83 -6.44 -4.12
N SER A 41 -10.70 -7.04 -4.44
CA SER A 41 -10.59 -8.40 -4.96
C SER A 41 -9.78 -9.25 -3.99
N GLU A 42 -9.64 -10.54 -4.30
CA GLU A 42 -8.73 -11.43 -3.58
C GLU A 42 -7.28 -10.93 -3.62
N LYS A 43 -6.88 -10.35 -4.76
CA LYS A 43 -5.48 -9.98 -5.04
C LYS A 43 -5.20 -8.49 -4.88
N SER A 44 -6.22 -7.65 -4.64
CA SER A 44 -6.01 -6.22 -4.57
C SER A 44 -7.10 -5.42 -3.85
N ILE A 45 -6.74 -4.20 -3.47
CA ILE A 45 -7.67 -3.11 -3.19
C ILE A 45 -7.36 -1.98 -4.17
N SER A 46 -8.35 -1.52 -4.91
CA SER A 46 -8.22 -0.45 -5.89
C SER A 46 -9.13 0.72 -5.51
N ILE A 47 -8.56 1.92 -5.38
CA ILE A 47 -9.27 3.15 -5.04
C ILE A 47 -9.16 4.10 -6.22
N TYR A 48 -10.30 4.49 -6.79
CA TYR A 48 -10.33 5.35 -7.97
C TYR A 48 -10.37 6.82 -7.53
N VAL A 49 -9.43 7.60 -8.04
CA VAL A 49 -9.29 9.04 -7.76
C VAL A 49 -9.34 9.83 -9.06
N ASN A 50 -9.63 11.13 -8.98
CA ASN A 50 -9.65 11.99 -10.16
C ASN A 50 -8.25 12.05 -10.77
N GLY A 51 -8.06 11.41 -11.93
CA GLY A 51 -6.79 11.33 -12.64
C GLY A 51 -6.00 10.03 -12.44
N GLY A 52 -6.52 9.03 -11.72
CA GLY A 52 -5.81 7.75 -11.59
C GLY A 52 -6.44 6.73 -10.66
N THR A 53 -5.63 5.77 -10.22
CA THR A 53 -6.05 4.69 -9.30
C THR A 53 -4.90 4.39 -8.35
N VAL A 54 -5.22 4.32 -7.05
CA VAL A 54 -4.32 3.75 -6.05
C VAL A 54 -4.61 2.26 -5.96
N ASN A 55 -3.58 1.42 -6.09
CA ASN A 55 -3.74 -0.03 -6.08
C ASN A 55 -2.79 -0.68 -5.07
N ILE A 56 -3.35 -1.38 -4.09
CA ILE A 56 -2.62 -2.23 -3.13
C ILE A 56 -2.76 -3.66 -3.64
N SER A 57 -1.64 -4.30 -3.99
CA SER A 57 -1.63 -5.68 -4.50
C SER A 57 -1.12 -6.67 -3.47
N PHE A 58 -1.85 -7.76 -3.28
CA PHE A 58 -1.46 -8.89 -2.45
C PHE A 58 -0.74 -9.92 -3.33
N ASN A 59 0.59 -9.91 -3.28
CA ASN A 59 1.40 -10.86 -4.05
C ASN A 59 1.49 -12.20 -3.31
N GLU A 60 1.11 -13.29 -3.98
CA GLU A 60 1.17 -14.66 -3.44
C GLU A 60 2.57 -15.08 -2.96
N LYS A 61 3.63 -14.44 -3.48
CA LYS A 61 5.03 -14.70 -3.09
C LYS A 61 5.43 -14.06 -1.75
N GLY A 62 4.52 -13.33 -1.10
CA GLY A 62 4.78 -12.58 0.13
C GLY A 62 4.44 -13.33 1.42
N GLY A 63 4.74 -14.63 1.49
CA GLY A 63 4.88 -15.41 2.74
C GLY A 63 3.63 -15.53 3.62
N ARG A 64 3.21 -16.76 3.90
CA ARG A 64 2.35 -17.05 5.06
C ARG A 64 2.99 -16.46 6.34
N PRO A 65 2.18 -16.00 7.31
CA PRO A 65 2.67 -15.45 8.58
C PRO A 65 3.65 -16.36 9.28
#